data_AF-A0A1H7MF58-F1
#
_entry.id   AF-A0A1H7MF58-F1
#
_cell.length_a   1.000
_cell.length_b   1.000
_cell.length_c   1.000
_cell.angle_alpha   90.00
_cell.angle_beta   90.00
_cell.angle_gamma   90.00
#
_symmetry.space_group_name_H-M   'P 1'
#
loop_
_entity.id
_entity.type
_entity.pdbx_description
1 polymer ?
#
loop_
_entity_poly.entity_id
_entity_poly.type
_entity_poly.pdbx_seq_one_letter_code
_entity_poly.pdbx_strand_id
1 'polypeptide(L)'
;MQTERVTFLTTPDHKAALDAYAASNGKSVGHVVREATSRYIAQPPTADDGGEEAELAALVAEANAAIPQMRAAIDRMIDTLDASHRKVDAFLRDAGVRA
;
A
#
# COMPACT_ATOMS: atom_id res chain seq x y z
N MET A 1 32.13 -21.91 -0.73
CA MET A 1 31.27 -21.02 0.07
C MET A 1 32.17 -20.32 1.07
N GLN A 2 32.45 -19.02 0.91
CA GLN A 2 33.18 -18.24 1.91
C GLN A 2 32.16 -17.72 2.93
N THR A 3 32.43 -17.95 4.22
CA THR A 3 31.64 -17.42 5.32
C THR A 3 32.52 -16.48 6.12
N GLU A 4 32.15 -15.20 6.13
CA GLU A 4 32.85 -14.19 6.92
C GLU A 4 32.22 -14.09 8.32
N ARG A 5 33.06 -13.86 9.34
CA ARG A 5 32.61 -13.63 10.71
C ARG A 5 32.64 -12.13 10.99
N VAL A 6 31.46 -11.54 11.20
CA VAL A 6 31.30 -10.13 11.54
C VAL A 6 31.05 -9.99 13.04
N THR A 7 31.69 -9.00 13.66
CA THR A 7 31.40 -8.58 15.04
C THR A 7 31.04 -7.10 15.00
N PHE A 8 29.91 -6.75 15.59
CA PHE A 8 29.45 -5.37 15.73
C PHE A 8 29.23 -5.06 17.20
N LEU A 9 29.48 -3.80 17.56
CA LEU A 9 29.21 -3.30 18.90
C LEU A 9 27.80 -2.75 18.95
N THR A 10 27.06 -3.12 19.98
CA THR A 10 25.69 -2.65 20.22
C THR A 10 25.44 -2.57 21.72
N THR A 11 24.38 -1.88 22.11
CA THR A 11 23.94 -1.85 23.51
C THR A 11 23.31 -3.19 23.91
N PRO A 12 23.33 -3.55 25.20
CA PRO A 12 22.66 -4.76 25.68
C PRO A 12 21.17 -4.81 25.29
N ASP A 13 20.47 -3.69 25.38
CA ASP A 13 19.05 -3.59 25.06
C ASP A 13 18.78 -3.83 23.58
N HIS A 14 19.58 -3.24 22.68
CA HIS A 14 19.46 -3.48 21.25
C HIS A 14 19.79 -4.92 20.87
N LYS A 15 20.76 -5.54 21.54
CA LYS A 15 21.04 -6.97 21.35
C LYS A 15 19.83 -7.82 21.75
N ALA A 16 19.24 -7.57 22.91
CA ALA A 16 18.07 -8.30 23.39
C ALA A 16 16.87 -8.13 22.45
N ALA A 17 16.64 -6.91 21.94
CA ALA A 17 15.59 -6.63 20.96
C ALA A 17 15.81 -7.39 19.64
N LEU A 18 17.05 -7.41 19.15
CA LEU A 18 17.41 -8.13 17.93
C LEU A 18 17.29 -9.65 18.08
N ASP A 19 17.71 -10.19 19.24
CA ASP A 19 17.55 -11.60 19.59
C ASP A 19 16.07 -12.00 19.64
N ALA A 20 15.22 -11.17 20.28
CA ALA A 20 13.78 -11.39 20.37
C ALA A 20 13.09 -11.31 19.00
N TYR A 21 13.47 -10.35 18.17
CA TYR A 21 12.96 -10.22 16.80
C TYR A 21 13.34 -11.43 15.94
N ALA A 22 14.59 -11.87 16.00
CA ALA A 22 15.04 -13.03 15.26
C ALA A 22 14.26 -14.29 15.69
N ALA A 23 14.11 -14.50 16.99
CA ALA A 23 13.38 -15.63 17.55
C ALA A 23 11.89 -15.64 17.15
N SER A 24 11.21 -14.49 17.23
CA SER A 24 9.77 -14.40 16.87
C SER A 24 9.51 -14.65 15.38
N ASN A 25 10.51 -14.45 14.53
CA ASN A 25 10.44 -14.69 13.10
C ASN A 25 11.06 -16.04 12.67
N GLY A 26 11.45 -16.90 13.62
CA GLY A 26 12.07 -18.20 13.32
C GLY A 26 13.40 -18.09 12.58
N LYS A 27 14.12 -16.98 12.74
CA LYS A 27 15.37 -16.65 12.04
C LYS A 27 16.54 -16.58 13.03
N SER A 28 17.76 -16.70 12.52
CA SER A 28 18.96 -16.37 13.31
C SER A 28 19.28 -14.88 13.19
N VAL A 29 19.95 -14.32 14.20
CA VAL A 29 20.43 -12.92 14.16
C VAL A 29 21.29 -12.67 12.94
N GLY A 30 22.18 -13.60 12.59
CA GLY A 30 23.02 -13.49 11.40
C GLY A 30 22.22 -13.45 10.10
N HIS A 31 21.07 -14.13 10.03
CA HIS A 31 20.17 -14.03 8.89
C HIS A 31 19.55 -12.63 8.82
N VAL A 32 19.02 -12.12 9.94
CA VAL A 32 18.41 -10.79 10.02
C VAL A 32 19.40 -9.70 9.61
N VAL A 33 20.62 -9.75 10.16
CA VAL A 33 21.68 -8.78 9.82
C VAL A 33 22.04 -8.86 8.35
N ARG A 34 22.24 -10.07 7.79
CA ARG A 34 22.57 -10.24 6.38
C ARG A 34 21.46 -9.72 5.47
N GLU A 35 20.21 -10.01 5.80
CA GLU A 35 19.06 -9.53 5.06
C GLU A 35 18.96 -8.00 5.10
N ALA A 36 19.14 -7.41 6.28
CA ALA A 36 19.16 -5.96 6.44
C ALA A 36 20.30 -5.30 5.65
N THR A 37 21.52 -5.85 5.70
CA THR A 37 22.65 -5.38 4.90
C THR A 37 22.38 -5.50 3.40
N SER A 38 21.84 -6.62 2.93
CA SER A 38 21.50 -6.79 1.52
C SER A 38 20.48 -5.77 1.06
N ARG A 39 19.45 -5.50 1.87
CA ARG A 39 18.45 -4.46 1.57
C ARG A 39 19.08 -3.07 1.54
N TYR A 40 19.93 -2.75 2.52
CA TYR A 40 20.60 -1.46 2.60
C TYR A 40 21.55 -1.21 1.41
N ILE A 41 22.28 -2.24 0.95
CA ILE A 41 23.17 -2.15 -0.22
C ILE A 41 22.39 -2.12 -1.53
N ALA A 42 21.31 -2.90 -1.63
CA ALA A 42 20.47 -2.97 -2.83
C ALA A 42 19.55 -1.75 -2.97
N GLN A 43 19.31 -1.02 -1.89
CA GLN A 43 18.62 0.26 -1.96
C GLN A 43 19.49 1.19 -2.81
N PRO A 44 18.97 1.71 -3.95
CA PRO A 44 19.69 2.74 -4.67
C PRO A 44 20.01 3.86 -3.67
N PRO A 45 21.18 4.52 -3.75
CA PRO A 45 21.46 5.67 -2.92
C PRO A 45 20.31 6.63 -3.15
N THR A 46 19.42 6.73 -2.17
CA THR A 46 18.33 7.68 -2.21
C THR A 46 19.04 9.02 -2.34
N ALA A 47 18.73 9.75 -3.40
CA ALA A 47 19.09 11.16 -3.45
C ALA A 47 18.45 11.77 -2.20
N ASP A 48 19.26 12.03 -1.17
CA ASP A 48 18.95 12.69 0.11
C ASP A 48 17.49 12.63 0.55
N ASP A 49 17.11 11.75 1.49
CA ASP A 49 15.99 11.86 2.48
C ASP A 49 14.71 12.68 2.13
N GLY A 50 14.39 12.86 0.85
CA GLY A 50 13.49 13.90 0.35
C GLY A 50 12.95 13.62 -1.04
N GLY A 51 13.55 12.69 -1.79
CA GLY A 51 12.96 12.12 -3.00
C GLY A 51 11.70 11.29 -2.72
N GLU A 52 11.75 10.41 -1.72
CA GLU A 52 10.60 9.56 -1.35
C GLU A 52 9.41 10.38 -0.81
N GLU A 53 9.68 11.42 -0.02
CA GLU A 53 8.66 12.33 0.50
C GLU A 53 8.01 13.15 -0.64
N ALA A 54 8.80 13.59 -1.63
CA ALA A 54 8.29 14.31 -2.79
C ALA A 54 7.43 13.41 -3.70
N GLU A 55 7.84 12.16 -3.91
CA GLU A 55 7.04 11.16 -4.65
C GLU A 55 5.73 10.84 -3.93
N LEU A 56 5.78 10.67 -2.60
CA LEU A 56 4.58 10.47 -1.78
C LEU A 56 3.65 11.69 -1.84
N ALA A 57 4.18 12.90 -1.75
CA ALA A 57 3.40 14.13 -1.87
C ALA A 57 2.72 14.25 -3.23
N ALA A 58 3.40 13.87 -4.32
CA ALA A 58 2.83 13.85 -5.66
C ALA A 58 1.66 12.84 -5.76
N LEU A 59 1.84 11.62 -5.23
CA LEU A 59 0.78 10.60 -5.20
C LEU A 59 -0.44 11.05 -4.38
N VAL A 60 -0.22 11.70 -3.22
CA VAL A 60 -1.29 12.24 -2.39
C VAL A 60 -2.06 13.35 -3.12
N ALA A 61 -1.35 14.24 -3.83
CA ALA A 61 -1.99 15.29 -4.62
C ALA A 61 -2.86 14.71 -5.74
N GLU A 62 -2.37 13.69 -6.43
CA GLU A 62 -3.13 12.99 -7.48
C GLU A 62 -4.37 12.29 -6.90
N ALA A 63 -4.22 11.57 -5.79
CA ALA A 63 -5.34 10.90 -5.11
C ALA A 63 -6.42 11.90 -4.67
N ASN A 64 -6.01 13.04 -4.10
CA ASN A 64 -6.94 14.10 -3.68
C ASN A 64 -7.70 14.72 -4.85
N ALA A 65 -7.11 14.75 -6.05
CA ALA A 65 -7.80 15.19 -7.26
C ALA A 65 -8.72 14.10 -7.85
N ALA A 66 -8.27 12.84 -7.85
CA ALA A 66 -8.97 11.73 -8.50
C ALA A 66 -10.20 11.25 -7.70
N ILE A 67 -10.11 11.14 -6.37
CA ILE A 67 -11.18 10.59 -5.53
C ILE A 67 -12.50 11.38 -5.67
N PRO A 68 -12.53 12.72 -5.61
CA PRO A 68 -13.76 13.49 -5.81
C PRO A 68 -14.35 13.27 -7.22
N GLN A 69 -13.51 13.17 -8.25
CA GLN A 69 -13.95 12.94 -9.63
C GLN A 69 -14.59 11.56 -9.78
N MET A 70 -13.98 10.54 -9.18
CA MET A 70 -14.52 9.17 -9.15
C MET A 70 -15.88 9.14 -8.45
N ARG A 71 -15.99 9.79 -7.28
CA ARG A 71 -17.27 9.90 -6.56
C ARG A 71 -18.34 10.55 -7.42
N ALA A 72 -18.04 11.70 -8.03
CA ALA A 72 -18.98 12.39 -8.90
C ALA A 72 -19.39 11.56 -10.12
N ALA A 73 -18.47 10.74 -10.67
CA ALA A 73 -18.78 9.83 -11.77
C ALA A 73 -19.73 8.69 -11.33
N ILE A 74 -19.50 8.14 -10.14
CA ILE A 74 -20.36 7.11 -9.55
C ILE A 74 -21.76 7.67 -9.28
N ASP A 75 -21.87 8.87 -8.69
CA ASP A 75 -23.16 9.50 -8.39
C ASP A 75 -23.98 9.71 -9.68
N ARG A 76 -23.35 10.22 -10.76
CA ARG A 76 -24.00 10.35 -12.08
C ARG A 76 -24.45 9.01 -12.66
N MET A 77 -23.69 7.95 -12.45
CA MET A 77 -24.03 6.61 -12.92
C MET A 77 -25.26 6.08 -12.18
N ILE A 78 -25.34 6.29 -10.86
CA ILE A 78 -26.50 5.92 -10.04
C ILE A 78 -27.74 6.66 -10.55
N ASP A 79 -27.66 7.98 -10.73
CA ASP A 79 -28.79 8.78 -11.23
C ASP A 79 -29.30 8.30 -12.59
N THR A 80 -28.37 7.94 -13.48
CA THR A 80 -28.68 7.43 -14.81
C THR A 80 -29.36 6.07 -14.76
N LEU A 81 -28.89 5.17 -13.88
CA LEU A 81 -29.50 3.87 -13.67
C LEU A 81 -30.91 4.01 -13.09
N ASP A 82 -31.10 4.88 -12.10
CA ASP A 82 -32.42 5.12 -11.49
C ASP A 82 -33.41 5.73 -12.49
N ALA A 83 -32.96 6.65 -13.33
CA ALA A 83 -33.79 7.19 -14.40
C ALA A 83 -34.17 6.11 -15.43
N SER A 84 -33.21 5.25 -15.79
CA SER A 84 -33.42 4.16 -16.73
C SER A 84 -34.41 3.12 -16.18
N HIS A 85 -34.24 2.70 -14.92
CA HIS A 85 -35.15 1.79 -14.24
C HIS A 85 -36.56 2.36 -14.17
N ARG A 86 -36.73 3.64 -13.78
CA ARG A 86 -38.04 4.29 -13.75
C ARG A 86 -38.72 4.29 -15.12
N LYS A 87 -37.96 4.55 -16.19
CA LYS A 87 -38.48 4.55 -17.55
C LYS A 87 -38.91 3.15 -18.00
N VAL A 88 -38.08 2.14 -17.72
CA VAL A 88 -38.40 0.73 -18.01
C VAL A 88 -39.61 0.27 -17.23
N ASP A 89 -39.69 0.58 -15.94
CA ASP A 89 -40.84 0.20 -15.10
C ASP A 89 -42.14 0.85 -15.59
N ALA A 90 -42.11 2.14 -15.95
CA ALA A 90 -43.28 2.80 -16.52
C ALA A 90 -43.73 2.12 -17.83
N PHE A 91 -42.78 1.79 -18.71
CA PHE A 91 -43.05 1.09 -19.96
C PHE A 91 -43.64 -0.32 -19.73
N LEU A 92 -43.07 -1.09 -18.80
CA LEU A 92 -43.56 -2.43 -18.49
C LEU A 92 -44.94 -2.43 -17.81
N ARG A 93 -45.26 -1.39 -17.02
CA ARG A 93 -46.60 -1.18 -16.46
C ARG A 93 -47.63 -0.84 -17.54
N ASP A 94 -47.28 0.07 -18.46
CA ASP A 94 -48.15 0.42 -19.59
C ASP A 94 -48.44 -0.78 -20.50
N ALA A 95 -47.43 -1.64 -20.69
CA ALA A 95 -47.58 -2.90 -21.43
C ALA A 95 -48.34 -4.01 -20.67
N GLY A 96 -48.74 -3.78 -19.41
CA GLY A 96 -49.47 -4.76 -18.58
C GLY A 96 -48.63 -5.95 -18.11
N VAL A 97 -47.30 -5.88 -18.24
CA VAL A 97 -46.36 -6.96 -17.87
C VAL A 97 -45.99 -6.90 -16.39
N ARG A 98 -46.03 -5.71 -15.78
CA ARG A 98 -45.67 -5.46 -14.38
C ARG A 98 -46.77 -4.61 -13.72
N ALA A 99 -47.07 -4.88 -12.45
CA ALA A 99 -48.05 -4.10 -11.67
C ALA A 99 -47.52 -2.73 -11.22
#